data_AF-A0A0A7PI25-F1
#
_entry.id   AF-A0A0A7PI25-F1
#
_cell.length_a   1.000
_cell.length_b   1.000
_cell.length_c   1.000
_cell.angle_alpha   90.00
_cell.angle_beta   90.00
_cell.angle_gamma   90.00
#
_symmetry.space_group_name_H-M   'P 1'
#
loop_
_entity.id
_entity.type
_entity.pdbx_description
1 polymer ?
#
loop_
_entity_poly.entity_id
_entity_poly.type
_entity_poly.pdbx_seq_one_letter_code
_entity_poly.pdbx_strand_id
1 'polypeptide(L)'
;MMPSFKSILLAGAIAIAPAHAFAAPKEAPVADTVAAPAEDEIATEYDSKAAAEEAKAKMQKEMDEAIALVEKMFDTSSLPPIEPARLALAQKTMGALIPAGSLERMMDNLYGKMFKTIMGEFGGQSDLMLSIQTGVESDQIATLDEATKGKVADMFDPHRKEREDQITKVIKPLISEVLGDMEPPMREGMSKAYARKFTAAQLTDLNGFLATPTGALYANEWMALQADPEVMVAVVKAIPPLVTKFIDRAPELEKDFKDLPKEKQLSDFDDKELAKLAKLMKVDVKVLKEQRDMWKTDSVEAADAVAVDAADDYAVDAAADAATAAEDAADAVADPAYDRSNWSADDLKRVEDLELAYENASLAAQQAAEEAAANASKRSKLPNK
;
A
#
# COMPACT_ATOMS: atom_id res chain seq x y z
N MET A 1 5.50 -13.01 18.41
CA MET A 1 5.36 -13.22 16.97
C MET A 1 4.71 -11.98 16.38
N MET A 2 5.48 -11.15 15.69
CA MET A 2 4.94 -10.05 14.88
C MET A 2 4.21 -10.65 13.68
N PRO A 3 3.13 -10.01 13.17
CA PRO A 3 2.55 -10.42 11.90
C PRO A 3 3.60 -10.26 10.80
N SER A 4 3.79 -11.29 10.00
CA SER A 4 4.76 -11.25 8.90
C SER A 4 4.41 -10.14 7.91
N PHE A 5 5.43 -9.54 7.30
CA PHE A 5 5.30 -8.46 6.30
C PHE A 5 4.33 -8.79 5.15
N LYS A 6 4.11 -10.10 4.87
CA LYS A 6 3.14 -10.60 3.87
C LYS A 6 1.68 -10.32 4.26
N SER A 7 1.34 -10.35 5.54
CA SER A 7 -0.02 -10.09 6.04
C SER A 7 -0.39 -8.60 5.94
N ILE A 8 0.60 -7.70 6.04
CA ILE A 8 0.43 -6.26 5.88
C ILE A 8 0.25 -5.89 4.40
N LEU A 9 0.95 -6.57 3.48
CA LEU A 9 0.78 -6.40 2.03
C LEU A 9 -0.59 -6.88 1.54
N LEU A 10 -1.09 -8.00 2.06
CA LEU A 10 -2.40 -8.54 1.68
C LEU A 10 -3.57 -7.68 2.21
N ALA A 11 -3.43 -7.12 3.41
CA ALA A 11 -4.39 -6.15 3.96
C ALA A 11 -4.34 -4.79 3.24
N GLY A 12 -3.15 -4.38 2.76
CA GLY A 12 -2.98 -3.16 1.96
C GLY A 12 -3.57 -3.25 0.55
N ALA A 13 -3.50 -4.43 -0.09
CA ALA A 13 -4.06 -4.65 -1.43
C ALA A 13 -5.60 -4.65 -1.46
N ILE A 14 -6.25 -5.10 -0.37
CA ILE A 14 -7.72 -5.13 -0.26
C ILE A 14 -8.31 -3.72 -0.10
N ALA A 15 -7.54 -2.75 0.42
CA ALA A 15 -8.01 -1.39 0.66
C ALA A 15 -8.04 -0.48 -0.60
N ILE A 16 -7.46 -0.91 -1.73
CA ILE A 16 -7.30 -0.06 -2.93
C ILE A 16 -8.15 -0.56 -4.13
N ALA A 17 -8.75 -1.75 -4.05
CA ALA A 17 -9.60 -2.25 -5.13
C ALA A 17 -11.08 -1.82 -4.97
N PRO A 18 -11.74 -1.24 -5.99
CA PRO A 18 -13.19 -1.09 -5.97
C PRO A 18 -13.84 -2.49 -5.87
N ALA A 19 -14.87 -2.60 -5.04
CA ALA A 19 -15.53 -3.84 -4.59
C ALA A 19 -16.20 -4.70 -5.68
N HIS A 20 -15.84 -4.54 -6.96
CA HIS A 20 -16.40 -5.28 -8.10
C HIS A 20 -15.37 -6.20 -8.78
N ALA A 21 -14.09 -6.15 -8.37
CA ALA A 21 -13.02 -6.92 -9.02
C ALA A 21 -12.81 -8.35 -8.47
N PHE A 22 -13.46 -8.75 -7.36
CA PHE A 22 -13.37 -10.10 -6.80
C PHE A 22 -14.66 -10.90 -6.99
N ALA A 23 -15.01 -11.17 -8.24
CA ALA A 23 -15.93 -12.26 -8.58
C ALA A 23 -15.15 -13.32 -9.35
N ALA A 24 -14.36 -14.13 -8.64
CA ALA A 24 -13.87 -15.41 -9.15
C ALA A 24 -14.86 -16.53 -8.76
N PRO A 25 -15.03 -17.57 -9.58
CA PRO A 25 -16.13 -18.53 -9.46
C PRO A 25 -15.92 -19.44 -8.24
N LYS A 26 -16.94 -19.53 -7.38
CA LYS A 26 -17.00 -20.55 -6.33
C LYS A 26 -17.13 -21.93 -6.96
N GLU A 27 -16.04 -22.70 -6.98
CA GLU A 27 -16.15 -24.16 -7.00
C GLU A 27 -16.68 -24.62 -5.62
N ALA A 28 -17.74 -25.41 -5.68
CA ALA A 28 -18.49 -25.88 -4.53
C ALA A 28 -17.87 -27.13 -3.87
N PRO A 29 -18.05 -27.34 -2.55
CA PRO A 29 -18.24 -28.67 -2.02
C PRO A 29 -19.74 -28.99 -1.90
N VAL A 30 -20.05 -30.21 -2.30
CA VAL A 30 -21.38 -30.81 -2.43
C VAL A 30 -21.99 -31.16 -1.07
N ALA A 31 -23.32 -30.94 -0.99
CA ALA A 31 -24.34 -31.53 -0.10
C ALA A 31 -24.37 -31.11 1.38
N ASP A 32 -25.44 -30.39 1.78
CA ASP A 32 -26.65 -31.08 2.26
C ASP A 32 -27.91 -30.22 2.04
N THR A 33 -29.01 -30.86 1.72
CA THR A 33 -30.24 -30.30 1.14
C THR A 33 -31.29 -29.95 2.18
N VAL A 34 -31.91 -28.75 2.12
CA VAL A 34 -33.33 -28.56 2.49
C VAL A 34 -34.00 -27.54 1.56
N ALA A 35 -34.76 -28.09 0.61
CA ALA A 35 -36.00 -27.60 -0.01
C ALA A 35 -36.17 -26.11 -0.35
N ALA A 36 -36.05 -25.80 -1.64
CA ALA A 36 -36.86 -24.77 -2.30
C ALA A 36 -38.25 -25.33 -2.66
N PRO A 37 -39.31 -24.51 -2.65
CA PRO A 37 -40.30 -24.56 -3.70
C PRO A 37 -39.87 -23.61 -4.82
N ALA A 38 -39.68 -24.18 -6.00
CA ALA A 38 -39.82 -23.49 -7.28
C ALA A 38 -41.28 -22.97 -7.40
N GLU A 39 -41.66 -21.96 -8.17
CA GLU A 39 -41.23 -21.46 -9.48
C GLU A 39 -41.63 -19.97 -9.57
N ASP A 40 -41.16 -19.29 -10.62
CA ASP A 40 -41.62 -18.00 -11.15
C ASP A 40 -41.25 -16.71 -10.38
N GLU A 41 -40.01 -16.26 -10.51
CA GLU A 41 -39.75 -14.83 -10.76
C GLU A 41 -38.59 -14.69 -11.76
N ILE A 42 -38.99 -14.49 -13.01
CA ILE A 42 -38.53 -13.44 -13.93
C ILE A 42 -37.23 -12.77 -13.46
N ALA A 43 -36.23 -12.79 -14.34
CA ALA A 43 -35.07 -11.92 -14.32
C ALA A 43 -35.46 -10.48 -13.90
N THR A 44 -35.37 -10.19 -12.60
CA THR A 44 -35.35 -8.83 -12.13
C THR A 44 -33.93 -8.37 -12.35
N GLU A 45 -33.76 -7.44 -13.30
CA GLU A 45 -32.79 -6.38 -13.13
C GLU A 45 -32.84 -5.98 -11.64
N TYR A 46 -31.82 -6.37 -10.88
CA TYR A 46 -31.54 -5.73 -9.60
C TYR A 46 -31.53 -4.23 -9.92
N ASP A 47 -32.53 -3.50 -9.43
CA ASP A 47 -32.74 -2.09 -9.74
C ASP A 47 -31.53 -1.30 -9.23
N SER A 48 -30.55 -1.18 -10.12
CA SER A 48 -29.23 -0.62 -9.86
C SER A 48 -29.31 0.83 -9.40
N LYS A 49 -30.44 1.49 -9.65
CA LYS A 49 -30.66 2.87 -9.25
C LYS A 49 -31.08 2.99 -7.79
N ALA A 50 -32.01 2.15 -7.33
CA ALA A 50 -32.42 2.13 -5.92
C ALA A 50 -31.26 1.73 -5.00
N ALA A 51 -30.48 0.71 -5.40
CA ALA A 51 -29.29 0.28 -4.67
C ALA A 51 -28.17 1.35 -4.68
N ALA A 52 -27.98 2.06 -5.79
CA ALA A 52 -27.02 3.17 -5.87
C ALA A 52 -27.46 4.38 -5.03
N GLU A 53 -28.76 4.70 -4.98
CA GLU A 53 -29.31 5.76 -4.14
C GLU A 53 -29.15 5.44 -2.65
N GLU A 54 -29.39 4.20 -2.25
CA GLU A 54 -29.14 3.73 -0.87
C GLU A 54 -27.65 3.77 -0.51
N ALA A 55 -26.78 3.29 -1.40
CA ALA A 55 -25.33 3.35 -1.20
C ALA A 55 -24.83 4.80 -1.09
N LYS A 56 -25.35 5.72 -1.92
CA LYS A 56 -25.04 7.15 -1.84
C LYS A 56 -25.52 7.75 -0.53
N ALA A 57 -26.73 7.42 -0.07
CA ALA A 57 -27.27 7.91 1.19
C ALA A 57 -26.44 7.43 2.39
N LYS A 58 -26.01 6.16 2.37
CA LYS A 58 -25.11 5.61 3.39
C LYS A 58 -23.75 6.31 3.39
N MET A 59 -23.13 6.45 2.22
CA MET A 59 -21.85 7.14 2.07
C MET A 59 -21.94 8.61 2.51
N GLN A 60 -23.03 9.30 2.20
CA GLN A 60 -23.25 10.67 2.65
C GLN A 60 -23.32 10.74 4.18
N LYS A 61 -24.03 9.83 4.82
CA LYS A 61 -24.11 9.79 6.29
C LYS A 61 -22.74 9.54 6.93
N GLU A 62 -21.96 8.60 6.40
CA GLU A 62 -20.60 8.33 6.88
C GLU A 62 -19.69 9.55 6.67
N MET A 63 -19.83 10.25 5.53
CA MET A 63 -19.12 11.49 5.25
C MET A 63 -19.50 12.61 6.23
N ASP A 64 -20.79 12.77 6.54
CA ASP A 64 -21.27 13.78 7.50
C ASP A 64 -20.73 13.49 8.91
N GLU A 65 -20.68 12.23 9.32
CA GLU A 65 -20.07 11.80 10.60
C GLU A 65 -18.55 12.08 10.62
N ALA A 66 -17.86 11.81 9.51
CA ALA A 66 -16.44 12.14 9.36
C ALA A 66 -16.18 13.65 9.39
N ILE A 67 -17.01 14.45 8.73
CA ILE A 67 -16.95 15.92 8.77
C ILE A 67 -17.15 16.40 10.20
N ALA A 68 -18.15 15.90 10.92
CA ALA A 68 -18.39 16.27 12.32
C ALA A 68 -17.20 15.91 13.23
N LEU A 69 -16.53 14.79 12.98
CA LEU A 69 -15.30 14.42 13.68
C LEU A 69 -14.15 15.39 13.38
N VAL A 70 -13.95 15.73 12.10
CA VAL A 70 -12.91 16.70 11.68
C VAL A 70 -13.19 18.08 12.25
N GLU A 71 -14.43 18.56 12.20
CA GLU A 71 -14.83 19.86 12.80
C GLU A 71 -14.57 19.88 14.30
N LYS A 72 -14.81 18.76 15.00
CA LYS A 72 -14.50 18.63 16.42
C LYS A 72 -12.99 18.62 16.69
N MET A 73 -12.20 17.95 15.85
CA MET A 73 -10.73 17.90 15.99
C MET A 73 -10.07 19.24 15.65
N PHE A 74 -10.62 19.96 14.67
CA PHE A 74 -10.12 21.23 14.16
C PHE A 74 -11.05 22.39 14.48
N ASP A 75 -11.61 22.41 15.69
CA ASP A 75 -12.54 23.45 16.12
C ASP A 75 -11.88 24.84 16.03
N THR A 76 -12.44 25.67 15.14
CA THR A 76 -11.94 27.02 14.88
C THR A 76 -12.66 28.10 15.69
N SER A 77 -13.66 27.73 16.50
CA SER A 77 -14.47 28.67 17.28
C SER A 77 -13.66 29.47 18.31
N SER A 78 -12.57 28.87 18.81
CA SER A 78 -11.64 29.49 19.76
C SER A 78 -10.61 30.41 19.11
N LEU A 79 -10.54 30.45 17.77
CA LEU A 79 -9.54 31.26 17.09
C LEU A 79 -9.83 32.76 17.21
N PRO A 80 -8.80 33.61 17.30
CA PRO A 80 -8.97 35.05 17.37
C PRO A 80 -9.83 35.60 16.21
N PRO A 81 -10.65 36.62 16.46
CA PRO A 81 -11.43 37.28 15.42
C PRO A 81 -10.50 37.90 14.37
N ILE A 82 -10.95 37.89 13.13
CA ILE A 82 -10.20 38.46 12.00
C ILE A 82 -10.77 39.84 11.68
N GLU A 83 -9.88 40.81 11.58
CA GLU A 83 -10.23 42.16 11.14
C GLU A 83 -10.59 42.16 9.63
N PRO A 84 -11.74 42.72 9.20
CA PRO A 84 -12.22 42.58 7.83
C PRO A 84 -11.27 43.12 6.74
N ALA A 85 -10.57 44.23 6.96
CA ALA A 85 -9.64 44.77 5.98
C ALA A 85 -8.43 43.86 5.79
N ARG A 86 -7.93 43.27 6.88
CA ARG A 86 -6.88 42.25 6.84
C ARG A 86 -7.32 40.97 6.13
N LEU A 87 -8.57 40.55 6.33
CA LEU A 87 -9.12 39.41 5.59
C LEU A 87 -9.14 39.69 4.08
N ALA A 88 -9.56 40.88 3.66
CA ALA A 88 -9.56 41.26 2.25
C ALA A 88 -8.15 41.26 1.63
N LEU A 89 -7.14 41.72 2.37
CA LEU A 89 -5.74 41.66 1.93
C LEU A 89 -5.25 40.20 1.79
N ALA A 90 -5.60 39.33 2.74
CA ALA A 90 -5.24 37.92 2.68
C ALA A 90 -5.95 37.17 1.55
N GLN A 91 -7.22 37.49 1.29
CA GLN A 91 -7.96 36.96 0.14
C GLN A 91 -7.30 37.35 -1.18
N LYS A 92 -6.83 38.60 -1.30
CA LYS A 92 -6.04 39.02 -2.46
C LYS A 92 -4.75 38.21 -2.60
N THR A 93 -4.02 38.01 -1.50
CA THR A 93 -2.79 37.21 -1.49
C THR A 93 -3.05 35.78 -1.92
N MET A 94 -4.08 35.14 -1.36
CA MET A 94 -4.42 33.76 -1.70
C MET A 94 -5.01 33.61 -3.11
N GLY A 95 -5.72 34.63 -3.60
CA GLY A 95 -6.16 34.67 -4.99
C GLY A 95 -4.99 34.69 -5.98
N ALA A 96 -3.87 35.31 -5.61
CA ALA A 96 -2.65 35.32 -6.40
C ALA A 96 -1.83 34.02 -6.25
N LEU A 97 -1.75 33.44 -5.05
CA LEU A 97 -1.00 32.20 -4.78
C LEU A 97 -1.70 30.93 -5.28
N ILE A 98 -3.03 30.93 -5.28
CA ILE A 98 -3.84 29.80 -5.72
C ILE A 98 -4.84 30.33 -6.74
N PRO A 99 -4.43 30.76 -7.94
CA PRO A 99 -5.37 31.15 -8.99
C PRO A 99 -6.29 29.96 -9.38
N ALA A 100 -7.35 30.24 -10.13
CA ALA A 100 -8.21 29.16 -10.63
C ALA A 100 -7.40 28.15 -11.49
N GLY A 101 -7.66 26.86 -11.31
CA GLY A 101 -6.97 25.76 -12.00
C GLY A 101 -5.52 25.54 -11.54
N SER A 102 -5.15 26.03 -10.36
CA SER A 102 -3.82 25.79 -9.80
C SER A 102 -3.63 24.36 -9.31
N LEU A 103 -4.66 23.75 -8.73
CA LEU A 103 -4.62 22.34 -8.33
C LEU A 103 -4.58 21.43 -9.56
N GLU A 104 -5.35 21.75 -10.61
CA GLU A 104 -5.30 21.05 -11.88
C GLU A 104 -3.91 21.16 -12.53
N ARG A 105 -3.31 22.35 -12.55
CA ARG A 105 -1.95 22.54 -13.09
C ARG A 105 -0.88 21.82 -12.28
N MET A 106 -0.98 21.87 -10.94
CA MET A 106 -0.11 21.08 -10.07
C MET A 106 -0.24 19.60 -10.40
N MET A 107 -1.47 19.12 -10.60
CA MET A 107 -1.73 17.76 -11.01
C MET A 107 -1.12 17.48 -12.40
N ASP A 108 -1.39 18.27 -13.43
CA ASP A 108 -0.83 18.05 -14.77
C ASP A 108 0.72 18.05 -14.77
N ASN A 109 1.37 18.88 -13.95
CA ASN A 109 2.83 18.91 -13.80
C ASN A 109 3.37 17.68 -13.05
N LEU A 110 2.70 17.24 -11.98
CA LEU A 110 3.02 16.03 -11.22
C LEU A 110 2.83 14.75 -12.04
N TYR A 111 1.66 14.67 -12.67
CA TYR A 111 1.08 13.45 -13.19
C TYR A 111 1.32 13.33 -14.70
N GLY A 112 1.51 14.38 -15.48
CA GLY A 112 1.64 14.25 -16.95
C GLY A 112 2.65 13.19 -17.40
N LYS A 113 3.80 13.09 -16.73
CA LYS A 113 4.80 12.02 -16.94
C LYS A 113 4.65 10.86 -15.96
N MET A 114 4.46 11.13 -14.67
CA MET A 114 4.38 10.11 -13.63
C MET A 114 3.09 9.28 -13.70
N PHE A 115 1.92 9.88 -13.93
CA PHE A 115 0.65 9.17 -14.16
C PHE A 115 0.69 8.34 -15.42
N LYS A 116 1.37 8.79 -16.48
CA LYS A 116 1.56 7.95 -17.67
C LYS A 116 2.43 6.72 -17.34
N THR A 117 3.48 6.89 -16.53
CA THR A 117 4.30 5.78 -16.03
C THR A 117 3.49 4.84 -15.13
N ILE A 118 2.81 5.37 -14.12
CA ILE A 118 1.97 4.61 -13.18
C ILE A 118 0.82 3.91 -13.90
N MET A 119 0.11 4.58 -14.81
CA MET A 119 -0.94 3.95 -15.63
C MET A 119 -0.37 2.90 -16.57
N GLY A 120 0.86 3.06 -17.07
CA GLY A 120 1.57 2.00 -17.79
C GLY A 120 1.91 0.81 -16.90
N GLU A 121 2.31 1.06 -15.64
CA GLU A 121 2.60 0.02 -14.66
C GLU A 121 1.34 -0.72 -14.17
N PHE A 122 0.26 0.00 -13.90
CA PHE A 122 -1.03 -0.56 -13.49
C PHE A 122 -1.91 -1.01 -14.66
N GLY A 123 -1.56 -0.64 -15.90
CA GLY A 123 -2.20 -1.07 -17.13
C GLY A 123 -1.93 -2.54 -17.49
N GLY A 124 -1.55 -3.38 -16.52
CA GLY A 124 -1.36 -4.81 -16.71
C GLY A 124 -0.11 -5.23 -17.48
N GLN A 125 0.80 -4.29 -17.81
CA GLN A 125 2.08 -4.60 -18.45
C GLN A 125 3.29 -4.58 -17.50
N SER A 126 3.13 -4.11 -16.24
CA SER A 126 4.24 -4.18 -15.29
C SER A 126 4.57 -5.62 -14.91
N ASP A 127 5.84 -5.84 -14.62
CA ASP A 127 6.35 -7.12 -14.12
C ASP A 127 5.61 -7.53 -12.83
N LEU A 128 5.30 -6.58 -11.96
CA LEU A 128 4.54 -6.80 -10.73
C LEU A 128 3.09 -7.23 -11.01
N MET A 129 2.38 -6.55 -11.90
CA MET A 129 0.97 -6.90 -12.18
C MET A 129 0.86 -8.23 -12.92
N LEU A 130 1.76 -8.47 -13.87
CA LEU A 130 1.85 -9.77 -14.53
C LEU A 130 2.22 -10.86 -13.53
N SER A 131 3.10 -10.58 -12.56
CA SER A 131 3.43 -11.52 -11.48
C SER A 131 2.22 -11.87 -10.63
N ILE A 132 1.46 -10.87 -10.20
CA ILE A 132 0.22 -11.07 -9.44
C ILE A 132 -0.82 -11.86 -10.25
N GLN A 133 -0.95 -11.59 -11.55
CA GLN A 133 -1.95 -12.25 -12.42
C GLN A 133 -1.56 -13.67 -12.82
N THR A 134 -0.26 -13.94 -13.02
CA THR A 134 0.24 -15.21 -13.54
C THR A 134 0.83 -16.13 -12.46
N GLY A 135 1.18 -15.59 -11.30
CA GLY A 135 1.92 -16.27 -10.25
C GLY A 135 3.42 -16.47 -10.57
N VAL A 136 3.91 -15.91 -11.69
CA VAL A 136 5.33 -15.99 -12.07
C VAL A 136 6.10 -14.88 -11.37
N GLU A 137 7.31 -15.17 -10.88
CA GLU A 137 8.14 -14.17 -10.20
C GLU A 137 8.49 -12.99 -11.11
N SER A 138 8.46 -11.77 -10.55
CA SER A 138 8.69 -10.52 -11.30
C SER A 138 10.02 -10.52 -12.06
N ASP A 139 11.08 -11.11 -11.49
CA ASP A 139 12.41 -11.18 -12.11
C ASP A 139 12.41 -12.04 -13.39
N GLN A 140 11.61 -13.10 -13.43
CA GLN A 140 11.47 -13.93 -14.62
C GLN A 140 10.67 -13.20 -15.71
N ILE A 141 9.63 -12.46 -15.32
CA ILE A 141 8.84 -11.63 -16.24
C ILE A 141 9.70 -10.49 -16.81
N ALA A 142 10.57 -9.90 -15.99
CA ALA A 142 11.48 -8.83 -16.40
C ALA A 142 12.41 -9.23 -17.55
N THR A 143 12.71 -10.53 -17.71
CA THR A 143 13.51 -11.05 -18.84
C THR A 143 12.78 -11.06 -20.18
N LEU A 144 11.45 -10.95 -20.18
CA LEU A 144 10.64 -10.90 -21.39
C LEU A 144 10.77 -9.53 -22.07
N ASP A 145 10.69 -9.52 -23.40
CA ASP A 145 10.60 -8.26 -24.13
C ASP A 145 9.21 -7.62 -24.00
N GLU A 146 9.16 -6.29 -24.16
CA GLU A 146 7.93 -5.49 -24.02
C GLU A 146 6.80 -5.94 -24.97
N ALA A 147 7.11 -6.45 -26.16
CA ALA A 147 6.08 -6.92 -27.09
C ALA A 147 5.47 -8.24 -26.60
N THR A 148 6.26 -9.12 -25.99
CA THR A 148 5.78 -10.35 -25.36
C THR A 148 4.94 -10.03 -24.12
N LYS A 149 5.39 -9.13 -23.23
CA LYS A 149 4.60 -8.66 -22.08
C LYS A 149 3.27 -8.06 -22.51
N GLY A 150 3.26 -7.25 -23.57
CA GLY A 150 2.04 -6.68 -24.15
C GLY A 150 1.06 -7.73 -24.64
N LYS A 151 1.53 -8.80 -25.29
CA LYS A 151 0.66 -9.91 -25.72
C LYS A 151 0.08 -10.68 -24.53
N VAL A 152 0.87 -10.93 -23.49
CA VAL A 152 0.38 -11.56 -22.26
C VAL A 152 -0.70 -10.69 -21.61
N ALA A 153 -0.47 -9.38 -21.51
CA ALA A 153 -1.45 -8.44 -21.00
C ALA A 153 -2.71 -8.35 -21.88
N ASP A 154 -2.59 -8.43 -23.21
CA ASP A 154 -3.74 -8.52 -24.14
C ASP A 154 -4.56 -9.80 -23.92
N MET A 155 -3.95 -10.90 -23.46
CA MET A 155 -4.69 -12.13 -23.15
C MET A 155 -5.58 -11.97 -21.90
N PHE A 156 -5.15 -11.18 -20.92
CA PHE A 156 -5.92 -10.90 -19.71
C PHE A 156 -6.97 -9.80 -19.92
N ASP A 157 -6.67 -8.79 -20.75
CA ASP A 157 -7.64 -7.75 -21.14
C ASP A 157 -7.50 -7.38 -22.62
N PRO A 158 -8.25 -8.06 -23.52
CA PRO A 158 -8.23 -7.78 -24.95
C PRO A 158 -8.68 -6.35 -25.32
N HIS A 159 -9.45 -5.69 -24.44
CA HIS A 159 -9.97 -4.34 -24.62
C HIS A 159 -9.20 -3.30 -23.80
N ARG A 160 -8.02 -3.66 -23.29
CA ARG A 160 -7.23 -2.81 -22.40
C ARG A 160 -7.01 -1.39 -22.92
N LYS A 161 -6.61 -1.25 -24.19
CA LYS A 161 -6.41 0.08 -24.80
C LYS A 161 -7.70 0.91 -24.83
N GLU A 162 -8.83 0.28 -25.15
CA GLU A 162 -10.12 0.94 -25.15
C GLU A 162 -10.54 1.34 -23.72
N ARG A 163 -10.21 0.51 -22.72
CA ARG A 163 -10.43 0.81 -21.30
C ARG A 163 -9.55 1.95 -20.81
N GLU A 164 -8.26 1.96 -21.16
CA GLU A 164 -7.32 3.04 -20.86
C GLU A 164 -7.78 4.38 -21.47
N ASP A 165 -8.24 4.34 -22.73
CA ASP A 165 -8.79 5.51 -23.41
C ASP A 165 -10.08 5.99 -22.74
N GLN A 166 -10.97 5.08 -22.35
CA GLN A 166 -12.20 5.43 -21.63
C GLN A 166 -11.91 5.99 -20.23
N ILE A 167 -10.98 5.39 -19.49
CA ILE A 167 -10.55 5.90 -18.19
C ILE A 167 -10.04 7.32 -18.36
N THR A 168 -9.17 7.57 -19.34
CA THR A 168 -8.65 8.92 -19.60
C THR A 168 -9.77 9.90 -19.96
N LYS A 169 -10.74 9.47 -20.78
CA LYS A 169 -11.84 10.31 -21.24
C LYS A 169 -12.87 10.63 -20.15
N VAL A 170 -13.10 9.72 -19.20
CA VAL A 170 -14.13 9.85 -18.16
C VAL A 170 -13.55 10.36 -16.84
N ILE A 171 -12.44 9.78 -16.39
CA ILE A 171 -11.87 10.07 -15.07
C ILE A 171 -11.11 11.40 -15.07
N LYS A 172 -10.37 11.74 -16.13
CA LYS A 172 -9.60 13.00 -16.15
C LYS A 172 -10.50 14.25 -15.99
N PRO A 173 -11.62 14.40 -16.72
CA PRO A 173 -12.52 15.53 -16.51
C PRO A 173 -13.13 15.56 -15.10
N LEU A 174 -13.52 14.41 -14.56
CA LEU A 174 -14.06 14.31 -13.20
C LEU A 174 -13.05 14.74 -12.14
N ILE A 175 -11.78 14.31 -12.26
CA ILE A 175 -10.72 14.77 -11.36
C ILE A 175 -10.53 16.29 -11.48
N SER A 176 -10.54 16.82 -12.70
CA SER A 176 -10.36 18.26 -12.93
C SER A 176 -11.51 19.07 -12.32
N GLU A 177 -12.75 18.59 -12.43
CA GLU A 177 -13.94 19.16 -11.79
C GLU A 177 -13.80 19.17 -10.26
N VAL A 178 -13.46 18.03 -9.65
CA VAL A 178 -13.25 17.91 -8.20
C VAL A 178 -12.14 18.84 -7.71
N LEU A 179 -11.01 18.92 -8.42
CA LEU A 179 -9.93 19.84 -8.07
C LEU A 179 -10.37 21.30 -8.16
N GLY A 180 -11.16 21.64 -9.19
CA GLY A 180 -11.78 22.96 -9.32
C GLY A 180 -12.71 23.30 -8.14
N ASP A 181 -13.51 22.33 -7.68
CA ASP A 181 -14.42 22.50 -6.55
C ASP A 181 -13.69 22.60 -5.19
N MET A 182 -12.51 22.00 -5.07
CA MET A 182 -11.67 22.08 -3.87
C MET A 182 -10.96 23.43 -3.71
N GLU A 183 -10.67 24.12 -4.81
CA GLU A 183 -9.91 25.36 -4.80
C GLU A 183 -10.57 26.51 -4.01
N PRO A 184 -11.87 26.82 -4.18
CA PRO A 184 -12.54 27.87 -3.41
C PRO A 184 -12.49 27.69 -1.89
N PRO A 185 -12.93 26.55 -1.31
CA PRO A 185 -12.89 26.38 0.15
C PRO A 185 -11.46 26.34 0.70
N MET A 186 -10.50 25.75 -0.02
CA MET A 186 -9.09 25.78 0.34
C MET A 186 -8.57 27.22 0.42
N ARG A 187 -8.84 28.02 -0.62
CA ARG A 187 -8.44 29.43 -0.69
C ARG A 187 -9.09 30.25 0.42
N GLU A 188 -10.34 29.99 0.76
CA GLU A 188 -11.03 30.66 1.86
C GLU A 188 -10.38 30.32 3.22
N GLY A 189 -10.17 29.03 3.49
CA GLY A 189 -9.52 28.56 4.72
C GLY A 189 -8.12 29.15 4.90
N MET A 190 -7.31 29.12 3.84
CA MET A 190 -5.98 29.73 3.84
C MET A 190 -6.02 31.25 4.00
N SER A 191 -6.99 31.94 3.39
CA SER A 191 -7.16 33.40 3.55
C SER A 191 -7.42 33.76 5.01
N LYS A 192 -8.28 33.00 5.70
CA LYS A 192 -8.55 33.18 7.14
C LYS A 192 -7.30 32.88 7.98
N ALA A 193 -6.53 31.85 7.65
CA ALA A 193 -5.28 31.53 8.33
C ALA A 193 -4.24 32.65 8.16
N TYR A 194 -4.03 33.14 6.93
CA TYR A 194 -3.09 34.21 6.61
C TYR A 194 -3.47 35.52 7.29
N ALA A 195 -4.76 35.87 7.32
CA ALA A 195 -5.23 37.06 8.03
C ALA A 195 -4.95 37.00 9.54
N ARG A 196 -4.92 35.81 10.16
CA ARG A 196 -4.53 35.68 11.58
C ARG A 196 -3.02 35.72 11.78
N LYS A 197 -2.24 35.21 10.84
CA LYS A 197 -0.78 35.06 10.96
C LYS A 197 0.00 36.32 10.57
N PHE A 198 -0.48 37.06 9.58
CA PHE A 198 0.24 38.21 9.02
C PHE A 198 -0.46 39.53 9.36
N THR A 199 0.33 40.59 9.49
CA THR A 199 -0.18 41.96 9.64
C THR A 199 -0.65 42.51 8.29
N ALA A 200 -1.44 43.58 8.31
CA ALA A 200 -1.89 44.26 7.09
C ALA A 200 -0.71 44.80 6.25
N ALA A 201 0.35 45.29 6.90
CA ALA A 201 1.56 45.76 6.21
C ALA A 201 2.25 44.60 5.47
N GLN A 202 2.48 43.47 6.16
CA GLN A 202 3.10 42.29 5.54
C GLN A 202 2.27 41.72 4.37
N LEU A 203 0.94 41.66 4.52
CA LEU A 203 0.06 41.23 3.42
C LEU A 203 0.11 42.22 2.25
N THR A 204 0.27 43.51 2.52
CA THR A 204 0.43 44.53 1.47
C THR A 204 1.76 44.34 0.73
N ASP A 205 2.85 44.09 1.46
CA ASP A 205 4.17 43.82 0.87
C ASP A 205 4.15 42.55 0.01
N LEU A 206 3.54 41.47 0.52
CA LEU A 206 3.34 40.23 -0.23
C LEU A 206 2.54 40.47 -1.52
N ASN A 207 1.42 41.20 -1.42
CA ASN A 207 0.62 41.55 -2.59
C ASN A 207 1.40 42.43 -3.59
N GLY A 208 2.30 43.30 -3.10
CA GLY A 208 3.19 44.08 -3.95
C GLY A 208 4.17 43.20 -4.71
N PHE A 209 4.82 42.25 -4.03
CA PHE A 209 5.70 41.28 -4.65
C PHE A 209 4.97 40.41 -5.68
N LEU A 210 3.83 39.81 -5.31
CA LEU A 210 3.05 38.92 -6.18
C LEU A 210 2.48 39.62 -7.42
N ALA A 211 2.35 40.95 -7.39
CA ALA A 211 1.97 41.75 -8.55
C ALA A 211 3.11 41.99 -9.56
N THR A 212 4.36 41.70 -9.19
CA THR A 212 5.50 41.77 -10.12
C THR A 212 5.51 40.55 -11.07
N PRO A 213 6.14 40.63 -12.25
CA PRO A 213 6.27 39.48 -13.14
C PRO A 213 6.91 38.26 -12.47
N THR A 214 7.95 38.47 -11.66
CA THR A 214 8.61 37.40 -10.89
C THR A 214 7.70 36.82 -9.81
N GLY A 215 6.98 37.67 -9.08
CA GLY A 215 6.05 37.22 -8.06
C GLY A 215 4.87 36.44 -8.63
N ALA A 216 4.34 36.86 -9.78
CA ALA A 216 3.30 36.11 -10.48
C ALA A 216 3.81 34.74 -10.96
N LEU A 217 5.03 34.65 -11.50
CA LEU A 217 5.64 33.37 -11.86
C LEU A 217 5.81 32.48 -10.62
N TYR A 218 6.39 33.01 -9.55
CA TYR A 218 6.57 32.28 -8.29
C TYR A 218 5.23 31.75 -7.76
N ALA A 219 4.18 32.57 -7.78
CA ALA A 219 2.85 32.17 -7.31
C ALA A 219 2.26 31.02 -8.12
N ASN A 220 2.42 31.05 -9.44
CA ASN A 220 1.93 30.00 -10.35
C ASN A 220 2.67 28.67 -10.19
N GLU A 221 3.96 28.72 -9.85
CA GLU A 221 4.81 27.53 -9.74
C GLU A 221 4.90 26.98 -8.30
N TRP A 222 4.63 27.80 -7.28
CA TRP A 222 4.90 27.48 -5.87
C TRP A 222 4.34 26.13 -5.42
N MET A 223 3.07 25.83 -5.74
CA MET A 223 2.46 24.54 -5.36
C MET A 223 3.01 23.38 -6.18
N ALA A 224 3.27 23.59 -7.47
CA ALA A 224 3.84 22.57 -8.34
C ALA A 224 5.28 22.20 -7.93
N LEU A 225 6.07 23.17 -7.47
CA LEU A 225 7.45 22.97 -7.00
C LEU A 225 7.54 22.06 -5.77
N GLN A 226 6.53 22.04 -4.90
CA GLN A 226 6.50 21.10 -3.76
C GLN A 226 6.39 19.65 -4.20
N ALA A 227 5.94 19.46 -5.42
CA ALA A 227 5.62 18.21 -6.03
C ALA A 227 6.56 17.92 -7.22
N ASP A 228 7.66 18.69 -7.31
CA ASP A 228 8.68 18.54 -8.33
C ASP A 228 9.32 17.13 -8.25
N PRO A 229 9.58 16.47 -9.39
CA PRO A 229 10.18 15.14 -9.41
C PRO A 229 11.51 15.04 -8.65
N GLU A 230 12.35 16.09 -8.68
CA GLU A 230 13.62 16.09 -7.94
C GLU A 230 13.37 16.10 -6.43
N VAL A 231 12.37 16.87 -5.98
CA VAL A 231 11.94 16.88 -4.57
C VAL A 231 11.40 15.50 -4.17
N MET A 232 10.51 14.93 -4.98
CA MET A 232 9.91 13.62 -4.69
C MET A 232 10.95 12.49 -4.65
N VAL A 233 11.88 12.45 -5.60
CA VAL A 233 12.98 11.46 -5.61
C VAL A 233 13.86 11.61 -4.38
N ALA A 234 14.17 12.85 -3.96
CA ALA A 234 14.94 13.09 -2.75
C ALA A 234 14.22 12.56 -1.50
N VAL A 235 12.90 12.77 -1.40
CA VAL A 235 12.07 12.25 -0.30
C VAL A 235 12.04 10.72 -0.30
N VAL A 236 11.80 10.09 -1.46
CA VAL A 236 11.77 8.61 -1.58
C VAL A 236 13.11 8.00 -1.19
N LYS A 237 14.23 8.60 -1.62
CA LYS A 237 15.58 8.15 -1.23
C LYS A 237 15.85 8.29 0.27
N ALA A 238 15.11 9.12 0.99
CA ALA A 238 15.22 9.25 2.43
C ALA A 238 14.44 8.17 3.21
N ILE A 239 13.56 7.40 2.55
CA ILE A 239 12.75 6.37 3.20
C ILE A 239 13.58 5.18 3.67
N PRO A 240 14.45 4.52 2.85
CA PRO A 240 15.19 3.35 3.31
C PRO A 240 16.04 3.61 4.56
N PRO A 241 16.82 4.71 4.66
CA PRO A 241 17.56 5.02 5.88
C PRO A 241 16.68 5.24 7.12
N LEU A 242 15.45 5.75 6.93
CA LEU A 242 14.49 5.89 8.02
C LEU A 242 14.02 4.52 8.52
N VAL A 243 13.71 3.60 7.60
CA VAL A 243 13.33 2.22 7.94
C VAL A 243 14.46 1.50 8.67
N THR A 244 15.70 1.61 8.18
CA THR A 244 16.88 1.07 8.86
C THR A 244 17.00 1.60 10.29
N LYS A 245 16.83 2.91 10.49
CA LYS A 245 16.84 3.49 11.85
C LYS A 245 15.75 2.92 12.76
N PHE A 246 14.56 2.62 12.24
CA PHE A 246 13.51 1.97 13.02
C PHE A 246 13.89 0.53 13.39
N ILE A 247 14.51 -0.21 12.46
CA ILE A 247 15.00 -1.58 12.70
C ILE A 247 16.12 -1.58 13.75
N ASP A 248 17.11 -0.69 13.61
CA ASP A 248 18.23 -0.59 14.56
C ASP A 248 17.76 -0.23 15.98
N ARG A 249 16.67 0.53 16.08
CA ARG A 249 16.05 0.94 17.35
C ARG A 249 15.01 -0.06 17.86
N ALA A 250 14.67 -1.08 17.09
CA ALA A 250 13.68 -2.08 17.48
C ALA A 250 14.00 -2.76 18.82
N PRO A 251 15.25 -3.09 19.18
CA PRO A 251 15.55 -3.70 20.48
C PRO A 251 15.29 -2.76 21.67
N GLU A 252 15.54 -1.46 21.51
CA GLU A 252 15.26 -0.44 22.52
C GLU A 252 13.75 -0.22 22.66
N LEU A 253 13.04 -0.12 21.54
CA LEU A 253 11.59 -0.01 21.52
C LEU A 253 10.95 -1.26 22.14
N GLU A 254 11.37 -2.47 21.77
CA GLU A 254 10.87 -3.71 22.36
C GLU A 254 11.06 -3.76 23.87
N LYS A 255 12.16 -3.23 24.39
CA LYS A 255 12.37 -3.11 25.83
C LYS A 255 11.33 -2.18 26.47
N ASP A 256 11.05 -1.04 25.86
CA ASP A 256 10.05 -0.09 26.35
C ASP A 256 8.61 -0.61 26.22
N PHE A 257 8.33 -1.45 25.22
CA PHE A 257 7.02 -2.08 25.00
C PHE A 257 6.85 -3.41 25.78
N LYS A 258 7.91 -4.07 26.24
CA LYS A 258 7.87 -5.32 27.02
C LYS A 258 7.14 -5.16 28.35
N ASP A 259 7.18 -3.97 28.94
CA ASP A 259 6.52 -3.67 30.21
C ASP A 259 5.03 -3.32 30.03
N LEU A 260 4.56 -3.13 28.79
CA LEU A 260 3.15 -2.94 28.51
C LEU A 260 2.45 -4.30 28.37
N PRO A 261 1.29 -4.50 29.03
CA PRO A 261 0.51 -5.71 28.81
C PRO A 261 0.13 -5.80 27.33
N LYS A 262 0.25 -7.00 26.76
CA LYS A 262 -0.19 -7.25 25.37
C LYS A 262 -1.62 -6.72 25.19
N GLU A 263 -1.84 -5.97 24.11
CA GLU A 263 -3.18 -5.55 23.73
C GLU A 263 -4.05 -6.80 23.61
N LYS A 264 -5.18 -6.80 24.31
CA LYS A 264 -6.14 -7.89 24.21
C LYS A 264 -6.68 -7.93 22.79
N GLN A 265 -6.43 -9.02 22.09
CA GLN A 265 -7.07 -9.29 20.81
C GLN A 265 -8.46 -9.86 21.05
N LEU A 266 -9.35 -9.80 20.05
CA LEU A 266 -10.71 -10.33 20.18
C LEU A 266 -10.73 -11.82 20.60
N SER A 267 -9.71 -12.59 20.18
CA SER A 267 -9.43 -13.98 20.57
C SER A 267 -9.29 -14.19 22.08
N ASP A 268 -8.83 -13.16 22.79
CA ASP A 268 -8.54 -13.18 24.24
C ASP A 268 -9.77 -12.87 25.10
N PHE A 269 -10.88 -12.45 24.48
CA PHE A 269 -12.12 -12.14 25.19
C PHE A 269 -12.90 -13.42 25.48
N ASP A 270 -13.24 -13.62 26.75
CA ASP A 270 -14.18 -14.67 27.11
C ASP A 270 -15.63 -14.32 26.69
N ASP A 271 -16.53 -15.30 26.74
CA ASP A 271 -17.92 -15.12 26.33
C ASP A 271 -18.66 -14.01 27.11
N LYS A 272 -18.25 -13.72 28.35
CA LYS A 272 -18.85 -12.67 29.18
C LYS A 272 -18.29 -11.30 28.79
N GLU A 273 -17.00 -11.22 28.51
CA GLU A 273 -16.34 -10.03 27.99
C GLU A 273 -16.86 -9.68 26.60
N LEU A 274 -17.10 -10.67 25.72
CA LEU A 274 -17.77 -10.47 24.43
C LEU A 274 -19.21 -10.03 24.58
N ALA A 275 -19.98 -10.61 25.52
CA ALA A 275 -21.35 -10.15 25.78
C ALA A 275 -21.38 -8.70 26.28
N LYS A 276 -20.39 -8.31 27.09
CA LYS A 276 -20.21 -6.93 27.55
C LYS A 276 -19.80 -6.01 26.39
N LEU A 277 -18.88 -6.45 25.54
CA LEU A 277 -18.44 -5.72 24.34
C LEU A 277 -19.59 -5.54 23.34
N ALA A 278 -20.36 -6.60 23.08
CA ALA A 278 -21.56 -6.59 22.24
C ALA A 278 -22.59 -5.58 22.73
N LYS A 279 -22.83 -5.54 24.05
CA LYS A 279 -23.72 -4.57 24.68
C LYS A 279 -23.22 -3.12 24.54
N LEU A 280 -21.92 -2.89 24.66
CA LEU A 280 -21.30 -1.57 24.50
C LEU A 280 -21.34 -1.09 23.04
N MET A 281 -21.05 -1.99 22.10
CA MET A 281 -21.05 -1.74 20.66
C MET A 281 -22.46 -1.77 20.05
N LYS A 282 -23.47 -2.22 20.81
CA LYS A 282 -24.86 -2.41 20.37
C LYS A 282 -24.99 -3.37 19.17
N VAL A 283 -24.15 -4.40 19.14
CA VAL A 283 -24.16 -5.46 18.13
C VAL A 283 -24.59 -6.78 18.76
N ASP A 284 -25.04 -7.73 17.94
CA ASP A 284 -25.31 -9.08 18.42
C ASP A 284 -23.99 -9.76 18.82
N VAL A 285 -23.99 -10.41 19.99
CA VAL A 285 -22.81 -11.12 20.52
C VAL A 285 -22.36 -12.25 19.59
N LYS A 286 -23.26 -12.83 18.78
CA LYS A 286 -22.94 -13.85 17.79
C LYS A 286 -21.96 -13.34 16.74
N VAL A 287 -22.11 -12.11 16.26
CA VAL A 287 -21.19 -11.50 15.28
C VAL A 287 -19.77 -11.41 15.85
N LEU A 288 -19.63 -11.01 17.11
CA LEU A 288 -18.33 -10.93 17.77
C LEU A 288 -17.72 -12.31 18.07
N LYS A 289 -18.55 -13.32 18.33
CA LYS A 289 -18.10 -14.71 18.52
C LYS A 289 -17.64 -15.34 17.22
N GLU A 290 -18.40 -15.15 16.14
CA GLU A 290 -18.02 -15.62 14.80
C GLU A 290 -16.68 -15.02 14.37
N GLN A 291 -16.49 -13.71 14.55
CA GLN A 291 -15.22 -13.06 14.24
C GLN A 291 -14.07 -13.55 15.13
N ARG A 292 -14.32 -13.77 16.43
CA ARG A 292 -13.32 -14.35 17.35
C ARG A 292 -12.90 -15.75 16.90
N ASP A 293 -13.88 -16.57 16.55
CA ASP A 293 -13.68 -17.99 16.26
C ASP A 293 -13.00 -18.19 14.90
N MET A 294 -13.30 -17.35 13.90
CA MET A 294 -12.54 -17.29 12.63
C MET A 294 -11.05 -17.04 12.88
N TRP A 295 -10.70 -16.06 13.70
CA TRP A 295 -9.30 -15.71 14.01
C TRP A 295 -8.59 -16.77 14.87
N LYS A 296 -9.34 -17.57 15.63
CA LYS A 296 -8.81 -18.72 16.36
C LYS A 296 -8.50 -19.90 15.44
N THR A 297 -9.26 -20.10 14.38
CA THR A 297 -9.01 -21.20 13.43
C THR A 297 -7.77 -20.91 12.57
N ASP A 298 -7.63 -19.70 12.05
CA ASP A 298 -6.45 -19.32 11.24
C ASP A 298 -5.13 -19.35 12.03
N SER A 299 -5.18 -19.06 13.34
CA SER A 299 -4.00 -19.11 14.21
C SER A 299 -3.59 -20.54 14.63
N VAL A 300 -4.54 -21.48 14.66
CA VAL A 300 -4.25 -22.90 14.95
C VAL A 300 -3.74 -23.62 13.71
N GLU A 301 -4.29 -23.36 12.52
CA GLU A 301 -3.74 -23.90 11.26
C GLU A 301 -2.35 -23.36 10.95
N ALA A 302 -2.08 -22.08 11.24
CA ALA A 302 -0.74 -21.52 11.12
C ALA A 302 0.25 -22.16 12.10
N ALA A 303 -0.17 -22.52 13.32
CA ALA A 303 0.69 -23.13 14.34
C ALA A 303 0.99 -24.62 14.08
N ASP A 304 0.01 -25.39 13.60
CA ASP A 304 0.21 -26.79 13.22
C ASP A 304 1.09 -26.93 11.96
N ALA A 305 1.03 -25.97 11.03
CA ALA A 305 1.93 -25.94 9.87
C ALA A 305 3.41 -25.74 10.26
N VAL A 306 3.71 -24.99 11.33
CA VAL A 306 5.10 -24.81 11.81
C VAL A 306 5.59 -26.00 12.64
N ALA A 307 4.69 -26.75 13.28
CA ALA A 307 5.07 -27.89 14.12
C ALA A 307 5.48 -29.13 13.30
N VAL A 308 5.00 -29.26 12.06
CA VAL A 308 5.36 -30.39 11.17
C VAL A 308 6.74 -30.17 10.51
N ASP A 309 7.21 -28.93 10.40
CA ASP A 309 8.53 -28.60 9.83
C ASP A 309 9.67 -28.63 10.87
N ALA A 310 9.34 -28.77 12.15
CA ALA A 310 10.30 -28.81 13.26
C ALA A 310 10.77 -30.24 13.63
N ALA A 311 10.47 -31.26 12.81
CA ALA A 311 10.76 -32.66 13.10
C ALA A 311 11.87 -33.29 12.23
N ASP A 312 12.68 -32.51 11.52
CA ASP A 312 13.92 -32.97 10.87
C ASP A 312 15.15 -32.30 11.54
N ASP A 313 15.55 -32.85 12.69
CA ASP A 313 16.69 -32.44 13.53
C ASP A 313 18.09 -32.57 12.87
N TYR A 314 18.17 -32.86 11.57
CA TYR A 314 19.42 -32.95 10.82
C TYR A 314 19.72 -31.70 9.95
N ALA A 315 18.75 -30.77 9.81
CA ALA A 315 18.93 -29.55 9.01
C ALA A 315 19.43 -28.33 9.82
N VAL A 316 19.34 -28.40 11.16
CA VAL A 316 19.66 -27.27 12.05
C VAL A 316 21.17 -27.07 12.23
N ASP A 317 21.96 -28.15 12.23
CA ASP A 317 23.43 -28.04 12.34
C ASP A 317 24.07 -27.47 11.05
N ALA A 318 23.55 -27.83 9.88
CA ALA A 318 24.05 -27.31 8.60
C ALA A 318 23.72 -25.82 8.40
N ALA A 319 22.59 -25.35 8.94
CA ALA A 319 22.19 -23.94 8.88
C ALA A 319 22.96 -23.07 9.88
N ALA A 320 23.33 -23.61 11.04
CA ALA A 320 24.16 -22.91 12.02
C ALA A 320 25.59 -22.70 11.50
N ASP A 321 26.20 -23.72 10.89
CA ASP A 321 27.53 -23.60 10.28
C ASP A 321 27.55 -22.65 9.07
N ALA A 322 26.46 -22.60 8.29
CA ALA A 322 26.30 -21.65 7.18
C ALA A 322 26.08 -20.20 7.64
N ALA A 323 25.39 -20.00 8.77
CA ALA A 323 25.14 -18.67 9.34
C ALA A 323 26.40 -18.07 9.97
N THR A 324 27.23 -18.88 10.64
CA THR A 324 28.53 -18.42 11.17
C THR A 324 29.51 -18.10 10.03
N ALA A 325 29.51 -18.87 8.95
CA ALA A 325 30.30 -18.55 7.75
C ALA A 325 29.81 -17.28 7.01
N ALA A 326 28.52 -16.95 7.11
CA ALA A 326 27.95 -15.73 6.53
C ALA A 326 28.20 -14.48 7.39
N GLU A 327 28.22 -14.61 8.72
CA GLU A 327 28.63 -13.54 9.64
C GLU A 327 30.11 -13.17 9.47
N ASP A 328 31.00 -14.17 9.35
CA ASP A 328 32.43 -13.94 9.09
C ASP A 328 32.70 -13.30 7.70
N ALA A 329 31.81 -13.53 6.72
CA ALA A 329 31.90 -12.92 5.40
C ALA A 329 31.32 -11.48 5.35
N ALA A 330 30.33 -11.16 6.20
CA ALA A 330 29.67 -9.86 6.22
C ALA A 330 30.52 -8.77 6.88
N ASP A 331 31.32 -9.11 7.91
CA ASP A 331 32.25 -8.15 8.54
C ASP A 331 33.47 -7.80 7.66
N ALA A 332 33.69 -8.54 6.57
CA ALA A 332 34.80 -8.31 5.63
C ALA A 332 34.48 -7.29 4.52
N VAL A 333 33.20 -6.97 4.28
CA VAL A 333 32.76 -6.15 3.12
C VAL A 333 32.96 -4.64 3.35
N ALA A 334 33.35 -4.23 4.55
CA ALA A 334 33.64 -2.82 4.89
C ALA A 334 35.14 -2.51 5.04
N ASP A 335 36.05 -3.42 4.66
CA ASP A 335 37.49 -3.18 4.65
C ASP A 335 37.96 -2.75 3.24
N PRO A 336 38.65 -1.59 3.07
CA PRO A 336 39.27 -1.21 1.79
C PRO A 336 40.27 -2.23 1.21
N ALA A 337 40.67 -3.26 1.95
CA ALA A 337 41.40 -4.42 1.44
C ALA A 337 40.60 -5.32 0.47
N TYR A 338 39.27 -5.22 0.43
CA TYR A 338 38.38 -6.00 -0.45
C TYR A 338 38.02 -5.33 -1.78
N ASP A 339 38.75 -4.28 -2.16
CA ASP A 339 38.71 -3.73 -3.51
C ASP A 339 39.48 -4.64 -4.48
N ARG A 340 38.73 -5.43 -5.28
CA ARG A 340 39.27 -6.37 -6.28
C ARG A 340 40.19 -5.72 -7.31
N SER A 341 40.14 -4.40 -7.47
CA SER A 341 41.03 -3.67 -8.38
C SER A 341 42.49 -3.61 -7.91
N ASN A 342 42.77 -3.92 -6.63
CA ASN A 342 44.11 -3.90 -6.03
C ASN A 342 44.71 -5.31 -5.81
N TRP A 343 44.02 -6.37 -6.25
CA TRP A 343 44.43 -7.75 -5.97
C TRP A 343 45.39 -8.32 -7.03
N SER A 344 46.23 -9.26 -6.61
CA SER A 344 47.10 -9.98 -7.55
C SER A 344 46.27 -10.95 -8.42
N ALA A 345 46.78 -11.29 -9.61
CA ALA A 345 46.09 -12.20 -10.52
C ALA A 345 45.87 -13.61 -9.91
N ASP A 346 46.78 -14.04 -9.02
CA ASP A 346 46.66 -15.34 -8.34
C ASP A 346 45.57 -15.31 -7.25
N ASP A 347 45.41 -14.17 -6.57
CA ASP A 347 44.37 -14.00 -5.55
C ASP A 347 42.98 -13.85 -6.16
N LEU A 348 42.87 -13.11 -7.28
CA LEU A 348 41.62 -13.02 -8.05
C LEU A 348 41.17 -14.41 -8.52
N LYS A 349 42.09 -15.19 -9.10
CA LYS A 349 41.78 -16.54 -9.57
C LYS A 349 41.32 -17.45 -8.43
N ARG A 350 41.94 -17.32 -7.25
CA ARG A 350 41.56 -18.13 -6.08
C ARG A 350 40.15 -17.80 -5.59
N VAL A 351 39.75 -16.53 -5.64
CA VAL A 351 38.40 -16.12 -5.26
C VAL A 351 37.38 -16.52 -6.32
N GLU A 352 37.69 -16.38 -7.60
CA GLU A 352 36.83 -16.87 -8.69
C GLU A 352 36.60 -18.39 -8.59
N ASP A 353 37.64 -19.17 -8.28
CA ASP A 353 37.52 -20.63 -8.09
C ASP A 353 36.64 -20.98 -6.87
N LEU A 354 36.69 -20.17 -5.81
CA LEU A 354 35.86 -20.34 -4.61
C LEU A 354 34.40 -19.93 -4.84
N GLU A 355 34.16 -18.84 -5.57
CA GLU A 355 32.83 -18.40 -5.98
C GLU A 355 32.16 -19.44 -6.87
N LEU A 356 32.91 -19.99 -7.83
CA LEU A 356 32.44 -21.08 -8.68
C LEU A 356 32.14 -22.35 -7.87
N ALA A 357 32.97 -22.67 -6.86
CA ALA A 357 32.70 -23.80 -5.98
C ALA A 357 31.43 -23.59 -5.13
N TYR A 358 31.21 -22.36 -4.67
CA TYR A 358 30.00 -21.97 -3.93
C TYR A 358 28.73 -22.06 -4.79
N GLU A 359 28.76 -21.52 -6.01
CA GLU A 359 27.63 -21.61 -6.95
C GLU A 359 27.26 -23.05 -7.26
N ASN A 360 28.26 -23.91 -7.50
CA ASN A 360 28.03 -25.33 -7.74
C ASN A 360 27.45 -26.05 -6.51
N ALA A 361 27.89 -25.71 -5.30
CA ALA A 361 27.35 -26.26 -4.06
C ALA A 361 25.90 -25.80 -3.81
N SER A 362 25.59 -24.54 -4.10
CA SER A 362 24.24 -23.98 -4.00
C SER A 362 23.27 -24.64 -4.99
N LEU A 363 23.73 -24.85 -6.24
CA LEU A 363 22.95 -25.55 -7.27
C LEU A 363 22.68 -27.01 -6.87
N ALA A 364 23.67 -27.70 -6.30
CA ALA A 364 23.51 -29.07 -5.81
C ALA A 364 22.52 -29.15 -4.63
N ALA A 365 22.51 -28.15 -3.74
CA ALA A 365 21.57 -28.07 -2.64
C ALA A 365 20.13 -27.84 -3.12
N GLN A 366 19.93 -26.99 -4.13
CA GLN A 366 18.61 -26.78 -4.75
C GLN A 366 18.10 -28.05 -5.43
N GLN A 367 18.97 -28.75 -6.18
CA GLN A 367 18.60 -30.02 -6.80
C GLN A 367 18.23 -31.09 -5.77
N ALA A 368 18.95 -31.17 -4.65
CA ALA A 368 18.62 -32.08 -3.56
C ALA A 368 17.27 -31.73 -2.91
N ALA A 369 16.95 -30.44 -2.77
CA ALA A 369 15.66 -29.99 -2.24
C ALA A 369 14.49 -30.32 -3.19
N GLU A 370 14.67 -30.14 -4.49
CA GLU A 370 13.68 -30.54 -5.51
C GLU A 370 13.47 -32.06 -5.53
N GLU A 371 14.54 -32.85 -5.38
CA GLU A 371 14.46 -34.32 -5.35
C GLU A 371 13.77 -34.82 -4.06
N ALA A 372 13.99 -34.15 -2.93
CA ALA A 372 13.28 -34.40 -1.67
C ALA A 372 11.79 -34.08 -1.79
N ALA A 373 11.43 -32.94 -2.39
CA ALA A 373 10.04 -32.55 -2.64
C ALA A 373 9.34 -33.54 -3.60
N ALA A 374 10.03 -33.99 -4.64
CA ALA A 374 9.53 -35.00 -5.56
C ALA A 374 9.29 -36.35 -4.87
N ASN A 375 10.17 -36.77 -3.95
CA ASN A 375 10.02 -38.01 -3.19
C ASN A 375 8.90 -37.92 -2.13
N ALA A 376 8.70 -36.76 -1.50
CA ALA A 376 7.56 -36.49 -0.62
C ALA A 376 6.23 -36.60 -1.39
N SER A 377 6.16 -36.06 -2.61
CA SER A 377 4.98 -36.15 -3.48
C SER A 377 4.64 -37.58 -3.94
N LYS A 378 5.64 -38.47 -4.05
CA LYS A 378 5.44 -39.88 -4.38
C LYS A 378 4.93 -40.68 -3.18
N ARG A 379 5.33 -40.32 -1.95
CA ARG A 379 4.85 -40.96 -0.72
C ARG A 379 3.38 -40.68 -0.44
N SER A 380 2.85 -39.51 -0.83
CA SER A 380 1.42 -39.19 -0.67
C SER A 380 0.48 -39.91 -1.67
N LYS A 381 1.03 -40.53 -2.73
CA LYS A 381 0.28 -41.27 -3.76
C LYS A 381 0.24 -42.78 -3.56
N LEU A 382 0.81 -43.32 -2.49
CA LEU A 382 0.67 -44.74 -2.15
C LEU A 382 -0.70 -44.96 -1.48
N PRO A 383 -1.54 -45.89 -1.98
CA PRO A 383 -2.83 -46.16 -1.36
C PRO A 383 -2.61 -46.78 0.02
N ASN A 384 -3.24 -46.18 1.05
CA ASN A 384 -3.31 -46.73 2.40
C ASN A 384 -3.78 -48.19 2.33
N LYS A 385 -2.94 -49.10 2.83
CA LYS A 385 -3.33 -50.49 3.09
C LYS A 385 -3.90 -50.64 4.48
#